data_AF-A0A2I1DFD8-F1
#
_entry.id   AF-A0A2I1DFD8-F1
#
_cell.length_a   1.000
_cell.length_b   1.000
_cell.length_c   1.000
_cell.angle_alpha   90.00
_cell.angle_beta   90.00
_cell.angle_gamma   90.00
#
_symmetry.space_group_name_H-M   'P 1'
#
loop_
_entity.id
_entity.type
_entity.pdbx_description
1 polymer ?
#
loop_
_entity_poly.entity_id
_entity_poly.type
_entity_poly.pdbx_seq_one_letter_code
_entity_poly.pdbx_strand_id
1 'polypeptide(L)'
;MPQDPEEHQVLQEWLSQRLLNYPSKSQPLQSIYASEITSLQAFVLNQTTPEEAAHAITRPISTTPIPDLPATYNPEIVALCRLLELLVDALLEWPSSRTPGLIALLTAMSNTPDGLHRGEALDDDDELLTWSQLPYINMVWRDTTWRTPSIIVEECAERGDTSATALHHAADQYIKAQDIEAQLVAAGLFDMSRPFHYVVHTLEWHLGTKDKPETQTMGFWVSEPFEPRFQVPAVAGWMKHTGRKLYEGLCGGEMENWNPRRIDTVMKHFDCPSERWAFWEEQLVGVARDWPDEVVRREAGRAVGYMRDVA
;
A
#
# COMPACT_ATOMS: atom_id res chain seq x y z
N MET A 1 -11.59 16.64 17.13
CA MET A 1 -10.62 17.75 17.18
C MET A 1 -10.99 18.74 16.09
N PRO A 2 -10.96 20.06 16.33
CA PRO A 2 -11.22 21.02 15.25
C PRO A 2 -10.02 20.97 14.28
N GLN A 3 -10.29 20.61 13.03
CA GLN A 3 -9.29 20.52 11.96
C GLN A 3 -9.00 21.91 11.39
N ASP A 4 -7.80 22.05 10.86
CA ASP A 4 -7.27 23.29 10.30
C ASP A 4 -8.07 23.71 9.05
N PRO A 5 -8.71 24.90 9.05
CA PRO A 5 -9.42 25.42 7.87
C PRO A 5 -8.54 25.48 6.60
N GLU A 6 -7.22 25.66 6.77
CA GLU A 6 -6.27 25.68 5.66
C GLU A 6 -6.14 24.30 5.00
N GLU A 7 -6.14 23.23 5.79
CA GLU A 7 -6.10 21.85 5.27
C GLU A 7 -7.35 21.53 4.45
N HIS A 8 -8.54 21.93 4.91
CA HIS A 8 -9.78 21.70 4.16
C HIS A 8 -9.77 22.40 2.80
N GLN A 9 -9.24 23.63 2.74
CA GLN A 9 -9.14 24.36 1.48
C GLN A 9 -8.18 23.67 0.50
N VAL A 10 -7.01 23.21 0.97
CA VAL A 10 -6.03 22.50 0.14
C VAL A 10 -6.62 21.21 -0.44
N LEU A 11 -7.35 20.43 0.37
CA LEU A 11 -7.98 19.19 -0.09
C LEU A 11 -9.13 19.44 -1.09
N GLN A 12 -9.87 20.55 -0.93
CA GLN A 12 -10.91 20.94 -1.88
C GLN A 12 -10.32 21.39 -3.23
N GLU A 13 -9.24 22.18 -3.19
CA GLU A 13 -8.49 22.57 -4.39
C GLU A 13 -8.00 21.31 -5.11
N TRP A 14 -7.41 20.37 -4.36
CA TRP A 14 -6.93 19.09 -4.87
C TRP A 14 -8.04 18.29 -5.59
N LEU A 15 -9.21 18.14 -4.97
CA LEU A 15 -10.36 17.46 -5.57
C LEU A 15 -10.88 18.18 -6.83
N SER A 16 -10.92 19.51 -6.79
CA SER A 16 -11.36 20.32 -7.93
C SER A 16 -10.42 20.16 -9.13
N GLN A 17 -9.10 20.11 -8.90
CA GLN A 17 -8.12 19.85 -9.94
C GLN A 17 -8.28 18.46 -10.56
N ARG A 18 -8.58 17.42 -9.76
CA ARG A 18 -8.83 16.07 -10.28
C ARG A 18 -10.06 16.02 -11.19
N LEU A 19 -11.13 16.74 -10.82
CA LEU A 19 -12.32 16.85 -11.66
C LEU A 19 -12.02 17.56 -13.00
N LEU A 20 -11.26 18.65 -12.96
CA LEU A 20 -10.89 19.41 -14.16
C LEU A 20 -9.98 18.62 -15.12
N ASN A 21 -9.10 17.79 -14.57
CA ASN A 21 -8.11 17.03 -15.33
C ASN A 21 -8.61 15.64 -15.76
N TYR A 22 -9.91 15.36 -15.68
CA TYR A 22 -10.45 14.05 -16.06
C TYR A 22 -10.16 13.73 -17.54
N PRO A 23 -9.46 12.62 -17.85
CA PRO A 23 -8.86 12.41 -19.17
C PRO A 23 -9.87 12.03 -20.26
N SER A 24 -11.05 11.53 -19.89
CA SER A 24 -12.05 11.06 -20.84
C SER A 24 -13.05 12.15 -21.19
N LYS A 25 -13.44 12.21 -22.47
CA LYS A 25 -14.52 13.07 -22.99
C LYS A 25 -15.91 12.41 -22.90
N SER A 26 -15.99 11.19 -22.37
CA SER A 26 -17.25 10.46 -22.20
C SER A 26 -18.09 11.13 -21.10
N GLN A 27 -19.26 11.66 -21.48
CA GLN A 27 -20.17 12.31 -20.54
C GLN A 27 -20.66 11.38 -19.41
N PRO A 28 -21.04 10.11 -19.68
CA PRO A 28 -21.38 9.17 -18.60
C PRO A 28 -20.25 9.02 -17.58
N LEU A 29 -19.02 8.82 -18.05
CA LEU A 29 -17.86 8.65 -17.18
C LEU A 29 -17.54 9.91 -16.38
N GLN A 30 -17.62 11.09 -17.00
CA GLN A 30 -17.46 12.37 -16.29
C GLN A 30 -18.52 12.57 -15.21
N SER A 31 -19.77 12.20 -15.48
CA SER A 31 -20.86 12.33 -14.52
C SER A 31 -20.71 11.40 -13.32
N ILE A 32 -20.27 10.15 -13.54
CA ILE A 32 -19.95 9.20 -12.47
C ILE A 32 -18.85 9.80 -11.59
N TYR A 33 -17.74 10.20 -12.21
CA TYR A 33 -16.57 10.71 -11.51
C TYR A 33 -16.85 12.01 -10.72
N ALA A 34 -17.67 12.90 -11.27
CA ALA A 34 -18.10 14.11 -10.56
C ALA A 34 -18.92 13.80 -9.30
N SER A 35 -19.78 12.77 -9.37
CA SER A 35 -20.59 12.32 -8.21
C SER A 35 -19.70 11.70 -7.13
N GLU A 36 -18.71 10.91 -7.53
CA GLU A 36 -17.70 10.32 -6.63
C GLU A 36 -16.88 11.39 -5.92
N ILE A 37 -16.37 12.38 -6.66
CA ILE A 37 -15.62 13.52 -6.09
C ILE A 37 -16.49 14.33 -5.11
N THR A 38 -17.75 14.59 -5.45
CA THR A 38 -18.66 15.32 -4.57
C THR A 38 -18.87 14.57 -3.25
N SER A 39 -19.01 13.24 -3.33
CA SER A 39 -19.20 12.38 -2.17
C SER A 39 -17.93 12.30 -1.31
N LEU A 40 -16.76 12.21 -1.95
CA LEU A 40 -15.46 12.26 -1.27
C LEU A 40 -15.22 13.62 -0.60
N GLN A 41 -15.65 14.73 -1.23
CA GLN A 41 -15.58 16.06 -0.64
C GLN A 41 -16.42 16.17 0.64
N ALA A 42 -17.65 15.63 0.62
CA ALA A 42 -18.49 15.59 1.82
C ALA A 42 -17.84 14.78 2.96
N PHE A 43 -17.19 13.67 2.61
CA PHE A 43 -16.42 12.86 3.57
C PHE A 43 -15.24 13.63 4.16
N VAL A 44 -14.43 14.32 3.34
CA VAL A 44 -13.29 15.14 3.81
C VAL A 44 -13.72 16.24 4.78
N LEU A 45 -14.90 16.83 4.54
CA LEU A 45 -15.51 17.85 5.38
C LEU A 45 -16.18 17.27 6.64
N ASN A 46 -16.06 15.96 6.88
CA ASN A 46 -16.70 15.22 7.97
C ASN A 46 -18.22 15.40 8.00
N GLN A 47 -18.85 15.56 6.83
CA GLN A 47 -20.30 15.68 6.70
C GLN A 47 -20.97 14.31 6.62
N THR A 48 -20.20 13.27 6.32
CA THR A 48 -20.63 11.88 6.22
C THR A 48 -19.71 10.98 7.02
N THR A 49 -20.26 9.86 7.49
CA THR A 49 -19.50 8.73 8.04
C THR A 49 -18.80 7.94 6.93
N PRO A 50 -17.79 7.10 7.24
CA PRO A 50 -17.19 6.19 6.26
C PRO A 50 -18.21 5.32 5.51
N GLU A 51 -19.24 4.82 6.20
CA GLU A 51 -20.28 3.97 5.62
C GLU A 51 -21.20 4.73 4.68
N GLU A 52 -21.66 5.93 5.08
CA GLU A 52 -22.46 6.79 4.22
C GLU A 52 -21.69 7.26 2.99
N ALA A 53 -20.41 7.61 3.17
CA ALA A 53 -19.51 7.99 2.09
C ALA A 53 -19.25 6.82 1.15
N ALA A 54 -18.98 5.62 1.68
CA ALA A 54 -18.80 4.41 0.88
C ALA A 54 -20.01 4.15 -0.01
N HIS A 55 -21.22 4.18 0.56
CA HIS A 55 -22.45 3.99 -0.21
C HIS A 55 -22.65 5.07 -1.28
N ALA A 56 -22.37 6.33 -0.96
CA ALA A 56 -22.51 7.43 -1.90
C ALA A 56 -21.48 7.37 -3.04
N ILE A 57 -20.24 6.96 -2.75
CA ILE A 57 -19.14 6.85 -3.70
C ILE A 57 -19.29 5.64 -4.62
N THR A 58 -19.73 4.49 -4.13
CA THR A 58 -19.84 3.26 -4.94
C THR A 58 -21.08 3.27 -5.85
N ARG A 59 -22.18 3.90 -5.40
CA ARG A 59 -23.48 3.87 -6.07
C ARG A 59 -23.48 4.31 -7.54
N PRO A 60 -22.77 5.37 -7.97
CA PRO A 60 -22.71 5.76 -9.38
C PRO A 60 -22.25 4.62 -10.30
N ILE A 61 -21.23 3.86 -9.90
CA ILE A 61 -20.76 2.67 -10.63
C ILE A 61 -21.76 1.52 -10.48
N SER A 62 -22.27 1.25 -9.27
CA SER A 62 -23.21 0.15 -9.03
C SER A 62 -24.52 0.28 -9.82
N THR A 63 -24.97 1.50 -10.13
CA THR A 63 -26.29 1.75 -10.73
C THR A 63 -26.27 2.13 -12.21
N THR A 64 -25.09 2.45 -12.76
CA THR A 64 -24.92 2.78 -14.18
C THR A 64 -24.56 1.52 -14.95
N PRO A 65 -25.21 1.23 -16.10
CA PRO A 65 -24.83 0.06 -16.92
C PRO A 65 -23.39 0.20 -17.43
N ILE A 66 -22.84 -0.89 -17.97
CA ILE A 66 -21.51 -0.84 -18.58
C ILE A 66 -21.49 0.25 -19.67
N PRO A 67 -20.57 1.24 -19.60
CA PRO A 67 -20.53 2.33 -20.55
C PRO A 67 -20.12 1.82 -21.94
N ASP A 68 -20.86 2.25 -22.97
CA ASP A 68 -20.52 1.97 -24.37
C ASP A 68 -19.28 2.79 -24.76
N LEU A 69 -18.12 2.12 -24.82
CA LEU A 69 -16.82 2.73 -25.09
C LEU A 69 -16.12 2.02 -26.26
N PRO A 70 -15.21 2.72 -26.97
CA PRO A 70 -14.42 2.10 -28.03
C PRO A 70 -13.62 0.90 -27.52
N ALA A 71 -13.42 -0.10 -28.39
CA ALA A 71 -12.77 -1.39 -28.10
C ALA A 71 -11.32 -1.32 -27.55
N THR A 72 -10.72 -0.13 -27.47
CA THR A 72 -9.40 0.08 -26.85
C THR A 72 -9.44 0.16 -25.32
N TYR A 73 -10.63 0.23 -24.73
CA TYR A 73 -10.83 0.25 -23.28
C TYR A 73 -11.48 -1.06 -22.85
N ASN A 74 -11.21 -1.49 -21.61
CA ASN A 74 -12.10 -2.44 -20.94
C ASN A 74 -13.22 -1.61 -20.27
N PRO A 75 -14.44 -1.56 -20.88
CA PRO A 75 -15.52 -0.70 -20.40
C PRO A 75 -16.05 -1.12 -19.03
N GLU A 76 -15.87 -2.38 -18.65
CA GLU A 76 -16.41 -2.97 -17.41
C GLU A 76 -15.70 -2.44 -16.16
N ILE A 77 -14.44 -2.01 -16.31
CA ILE A 77 -13.59 -1.63 -15.18
C ILE A 77 -13.09 -0.19 -15.25
N VAL A 78 -13.32 0.54 -16.35
CA VAL A 78 -12.73 1.88 -16.53
C VAL A 78 -13.20 2.88 -15.47
N ALA A 79 -14.48 2.85 -15.08
CA ALA A 79 -15.00 3.75 -14.04
C ALA A 79 -14.43 3.38 -12.68
N LEU A 80 -14.39 2.08 -12.37
CA LEU A 80 -13.78 1.52 -11.16
C LEU A 80 -12.31 1.93 -11.04
N CYS A 81 -11.49 1.69 -12.06
CA CYS A 81 -10.06 2.02 -12.02
C CYS A 81 -9.84 3.52 -11.78
N ARG A 82 -10.67 4.40 -12.35
CA ARG A 82 -10.57 5.85 -12.11
C ARG A 82 -10.92 6.24 -10.68
N LEU A 83 -11.92 5.61 -10.08
CA LEU A 83 -12.24 5.80 -8.68
C LEU A 83 -11.09 5.31 -7.78
N LEU A 84 -10.56 4.12 -8.06
CA LEU A 84 -9.46 3.55 -7.28
C LEU A 84 -8.18 4.38 -7.40
N GLU A 85 -7.85 4.88 -8.60
CA GLU A 85 -6.75 5.83 -8.83
C GLU A 85 -6.94 7.09 -7.97
N LEU A 86 -8.15 7.67 -7.95
CA LEU A 86 -8.45 8.84 -7.12
C LEU A 86 -8.21 8.56 -5.62
N LEU A 87 -8.63 7.39 -5.13
CA LEU A 87 -8.50 7.02 -3.72
C LEU A 87 -7.05 6.66 -3.35
N VAL A 88 -6.30 6.01 -4.25
CA VAL A 88 -4.87 5.73 -4.07
C VAL A 88 -4.05 7.03 -4.08
N ASP A 89 -4.32 7.94 -5.02
CA ASP A 89 -3.68 9.25 -5.04
C ASP A 89 -4.00 10.04 -3.78
N ALA A 90 -5.24 9.98 -3.27
CA ALA A 90 -5.61 10.60 -2.00
C ALA A 90 -4.79 10.02 -0.82
N LEU A 91 -4.64 8.69 -0.74
CA LEU A 91 -3.79 8.06 0.28
C LEU A 91 -2.33 8.55 0.20
N LEU A 92 -1.77 8.67 -1.00
CA LEU A 92 -0.37 9.03 -1.22
C LEU A 92 -0.09 10.52 -1.10
N GLU A 93 -1.03 11.40 -1.48
CA GLU A 93 -0.81 12.85 -1.56
C GLU A 93 -1.38 13.62 -0.35
N TRP A 94 -2.45 13.14 0.28
CA TRP A 94 -3.03 13.84 1.43
C TRP A 94 -2.19 13.65 2.70
N PRO A 95 -2.30 14.54 3.70
CA PRO A 95 -1.56 14.40 4.96
C PRO A 95 -1.80 13.03 5.62
N SER A 96 -0.76 12.42 6.21
CA SER A 96 -0.87 11.08 6.83
C SER A 96 -1.88 11.00 7.99
N SER A 97 -2.28 12.15 8.55
CA SER A 97 -3.39 12.25 9.52
C SER A 97 -4.75 11.80 8.93
N ARG A 98 -4.90 11.82 7.60
CA ARG A 98 -6.11 11.40 6.88
C ARG A 98 -6.13 9.92 6.52
N THR A 99 -4.97 9.25 6.53
CA THR A 99 -4.84 7.84 6.16
C THR A 99 -5.82 6.94 6.91
N PRO A 100 -5.97 7.01 8.25
CA PRO A 100 -6.90 6.12 8.96
C PRO A 100 -8.36 6.28 8.51
N GLY A 101 -8.78 7.51 8.20
CA GLY A 101 -10.13 7.78 7.69
C GLY A 101 -10.34 7.21 6.29
N LEU A 102 -9.35 7.35 5.40
CA LEU A 102 -9.39 6.76 4.06
C LEU A 102 -9.39 5.22 4.11
N ILE A 103 -8.61 4.61 5.00
CA ILE A 103 -8.62 3.14 5.19
C ILE A 103 -10.00 2.67 5.69
N ALA A 104 -10.62 3.41 6.62
CA ALA A 104 -11.97 3.12 7.08
C ALA A 104 -13.01 3.23 5.94
N LEU A 105 -12.89 4.27 5.10
CA LEU A 105 -13.73 4.43 3.91
C LEU A 105 -13.56 3.25 2.93
N LEU A 106 -12.33 2.87 2.60
CA LEU A 106 -12.05 1.72 1.72
C LEU A 106 -12.59 0.41 2.30
N THR A 107 -12.48 0.23 3.61
CA THR A 107 -13.05 -0.93 4.32
C THR A 107 -14.58 -0.91 4.26
N ALA A 108 -15.22 0.25 4.39
CA ALA A 108 -16.66 0.35 4.25
C ALA A 108 -17.12 0.08 2.80
N MET A 109 -16.37 0.59 1.81
CA MET A 109 -16.60 0.28 0.40
C MET A 109 -16.50 -1.21 0.13
N SER A 110 -15.48 -1.90 0.66
CA SER A 110 -15.29 -3.34 0.44
C SER A 110 -16.40 -4.22 1.03
N ASN A 111 -17.18 -3.68 1.97
CA ASN A 111 -18.34 -4.33 2.58
C ASN A 111 -19.67 -3.93 1.93
N THR A 112 -19.65 -3.18 0.83
CA THR A 112 -20.88 -2.78 0.12
C THR A 112 -21.45 -3.99 -0.62
N PRO A 113 -22.73 -4.34 -0.45
CA PRO A 113 -23.31 -5.55 -1.01
C PRO A 113 -23.63 -5.48 -2.52
N ASP A 114 -23.46 -4.30 -3.12
CA ASP A 114 -23.81 -4.06 -4.53
C ASP A 114 -22.82 -4.72 -5.50
N GLY A 115 -23.33 -5.13 -6.67
CA GLY A 115 -22.51 -5.51 -7.82
C GLY A 115 -22.09 -4.30 -8.65
N LEU A 116 -21.02 -4.44 -9.43
CA LEU A 116 -20.58 -3.39 -10.33
C LEU A 116 -21.47 -3.34 -11.57
N HIS A 117 -21.76 -2.14 -12.05
CA HIS A 117 -22.53 -1.90 -13.26
C HIS A 117 -23.87 -2.66 -13.32
N ARG A 118 -24.73 -2.51 -12.30
CA ARG A 118 -26.00 -3.25 -12.15
C ARG A 118 -25.83 -4.78 -12.02
N GLY A 119 -24.63 -5.23 -11.66
CA GLY A 119 -24.27 -6.65 -11.64
C GLY A 119 -24.04 -7.22 -13.04
N GLU A 120 -23.61 -6.39 -13.99
CA GLU A 120 -23.30 -6.81 -15.37
C GLU A 120 -21.80 -7.04 -15.58
N ALA A 121 -20.93 -6.43 -14.77
CA ALA A 121 -19.48 -6.49 -14.94
C ALA A 121 -18.90 -7.83 -14.48
N LEU A 122 -18.00 -8.38 -15.30
CA LEU A 122 -17.32 -9.65 -15.09
C LEU A 122 -15.80 -9.44 -14.95
N ASP A 123 -15.15 -10.36 -14.26
CA ASP A 123 -13.70 -10.47 -14.27
C ASP A 123 -13.20 -11.36 -15.43
N ASP A 124 -11.89 -11.59 -15.47
CA ASP A 124 -11.25 -12.39 -16.53
C ASP A 124 -11.66 -13.88 -16.50
N ASP A 125 -12.27 -14.34 -15.39
CA ASP A 125 -12.74 -15.71 -15.18
C ASP A 125 -14.28 -15.83 -15.34
N ASP A 126 -14.94 -14.81 -15.91
CA ASP A 126 -16.39 -14.69 -16.07
C ASP A 126 -17.18 -14.69 -14.73
N GLU A 127 -16.55 -14.31 -13.62
CA GLU A 127 -17.22 -14.11 -12.32
C GLU A 127 -17.72 -12.67 -12.15
N LEU A 128 -18.88 -12.51 -11.48
CA LEU A 128 -19.46 -11.20 -11.23
C LEU A 128 -18.56 -10.34 -10.33
N LEU A 129 -18.17 -9.18 -10.83
CA LEU A 129 -17.45 -8.19 -10.03
C LEU A 129 -18.37 -7.57 -8.98
N THR A 130 -17.91 -7.62 -7.73
CA THR A 130 -18.55 -6.98 -6.57
C THR A 130 -17.56 -6.03 -5.90
N TRP A 131 -18.02 -5.22 -4.95
CA TRP A 131 -17.12 -4.36 -4.18
C TRP A 131 -16.22 -5.13 -3.20
N SER A 132 -16.47 -6.42 -2.98
CA SER A 132 -15.67 -7.27 -2.09
C SER A 132 -14.18 -7.17 -2.44
N GLN A 133 -13.35 -6.93 -1.41
CA GLN A 133 -11.90 -6.80 -1.54
C GLN A 133 -11.42 -5.69 -2.50
N LEU A 134 -12.32 -4.81 -2.95
CA LEU A 134 -12.04 -3.70 -3.89
C LEU A 134 -11.32 -4.20 -5.15
N PRO A 135 -12.02 -4.82 -6.12
CA PRO A 135 -11.38 -5.43 -7.28
C PRO A 135 -10.43 -4.45 -7.99
N TYR A 136 -9.30 -4.94 -8.48
CA TYR A 136 -8.24 -4.16 -9.13
C TYR A 136 -7.50 -3.12 -8.26
N ILE A 137 -7.82 -2.93 -6.97
CA ILE A 137 -7.07 -2.00 -6.11
C ILE A 137 -5.59 -2.37 -6.02
N ASN A 138 -5.30 -3.68 -6.00
CA ASN A 138 -3.93 -4.20 -5.96
C ASN A 138 -3.15 -3.85 -7.23
N MET A 139 -3.82 -3.81 -8.39
CA MET A 139 -3.22 -3.43 -9.67
C MET A 139 -2.89 -1.93 -9.65
N VAL A 140 -3.88 -1.09 -9.35
CA VAL A 140 -3.70 0.37 -9.26
C VAL A 140 -2.61 0.73 -8.26
N TRP A 141 -2.62 0.12 -7.07
CA TRP A 141 -1.59 0.34 -6.06
C TRP A 141 -0.19 0.04 -6.59
N ARG A 142 0.00 -1.11 -7.23
CA ARG A 142 1.30 -1.53 -7.77
C ARG A 142 1.76 -0.61 -8.90
N ASP A 143 0.86 -0.17 -9.77
CA ASP A 143 1.19 0.73 -10.87
C ASP A 143 1.58 2.12 -10.37
N THR A 144 0.99 2.59 -9.26
CA THR A 144 1.35 3.88 -8.66
C THR A 144 2.62 3.82 -7.80
N THR A 145 2.87 2.68 -7.14
CA THR A 145 3.98 2.49 -6.16
C THR A 145 5.10 1.59 -6.66
N TRP A 146 5.21 1.39 -7.98
CA TRP A 146 6.16 0.45 -8.60
C TRP A 146 7.64 0.74 -8.33
N ARG A 147 7.98 2.00 -8.01
CA ARG A 147 9.37 2.43 -7.83
C ARG A 147 9.96 1.79 -6.58
N THR A 148 11.03 1.02 -6.76
CA THR A 148 11.79 0.44 -5.67
C THR A 148 12.85 1.44 -5.16
N PRO A 149 13.36 1.30 -3.92
CA PRO A 149 14.42 2.16 -3.38
C PRO A 149 15.59 2.41 -4.33
N SER A 150 16.08 1.38 -5.05
CA SER A 150 17.19 1.55 -5.98
C SER A 150 16.87 2.44 -7.18
N ILE A 151 15.67 2.29 -7.74
CA ILE A 151 15.19 3.10 -8.87
C ILE A 151 15.04 4.56 -8.42
N ILE A 152 14.54 4.78 -7.20
CA ILE A 152 14.41 6.12 -6.62
C ILE A 152 15.79 6.78 -6.48
N VAL A 153 16.78 6.06 -5.95
CA VAL A 153 18.16 6.55 -5.80
C VAL A 153 18.78 6.88 -7.15
N GLU A 154 18.62 6.01 -8.14
CA GLU A 154 19.11 6.21 -9.51
C GLU A 154 18.49 7.45 -10.17
N GLU A 155 17.16 7.59 -10.14
CA GLU A 155 16.47 8.76 -10.68
C GLU A 155 16.90 10.07 -10.01
N CYS A 156 17.11 10.07 -8.67
CA CYS A 156 17.63 11.23 -7.96
C CYS A 156 19.05 11.60 -8.43
N ALA A 157 19.90 10.60 -8.67
CA ALA A 157 21.26 10.81 -9.18
C ALA A 157 21.26 11.39 -10.60
N GLU A 158 20.43 10.86 -11.49
CA GLU A 158 20.32 11.32 -12.89
C GLU A 158 19.84 12.77 -13.00
N ARG A 159 18.93 13.20 -12.12
CA ARG A 159 18.42 14.58 -12.09
C ARG A 159 19.44 15.59 -11.55
N GLY A 160 20.61 15.13 -11.11
CA GLY A 160 21.59 15.95 -10.40
C GLY A 160 21.11 16.37 -9.01
N ASP A 161 20.02 15.79 -8.52
CA ASP A 161 19.41 16.08 -7.23
C ASP A 161 19.89 15.07 -6.18
N THR A 162 21.21 14.90 -6.13
CA THR A 162 21.90 14.10 -5.10
C THR A 162 21.96 14.82 -3.75
N SER A 163 21.25 15.93 -3.61
CA SER A 163 21.14 16.64 -2.35
C SER A 163 20.56 15.70 -1.29
N ALA A 164 21.11 15.72 -0.08
CA ALA A 164 20.60 14.91 1.02
C ALA A 164 19.10 15.17 1.26
N THR A 165 18.64 16.39 0.97
CA THR A 165 17.23 16.82 1.10
C THR A 165 16.30 16.11 0.11
N ALA A 166 16.65 16.04 -1.17
CA ALA A 166 15.77 15.41 -2.16
C ALA A 166 15.66 13.90 -1.96
N LEU A 167 16.79 13.26 -1.62
CA LEU A 167 16.79 11.84 -1.31
C LEU A 167 16.04 11.55 0.00
N HIS A 168 16.08 12.45 0.97
CA HIS A 168 15.27 12.35 2.18
C HIS A 168 13.77 12.47 1.88
N HIS A 169 13.38 13.46 1.07
CA HIS A 169 11.99 13.63 0.65
C HIS A 169 11.48 12.40 -0.14
N ALA A 170 12.28 11.86 -1.04
CA ALA A 170 11.92 10.64 -1.77
C ALA A 170 11.79 9.42 -0.84
N ALA A 171 12.66 9.32 0.17
CA ALA A 171 12.53 8.30 1.21
C ALA A 171 11.23 8.48 2.02
N ASP A 172 10.89 9.70 2.43
CA ASP A 172 9.65 9.96 3.17
C ASP A 172 8.40 9.55 2.37
N GLN A 173 8.37 9.82 1.06
CA GLN A 173 7.28 9.40 0.18
C GLN A 173 7.17 7.88 0.08
N TYR A 174 8.31 7.18 -0.10
CA TYR A 174 8.35 5.73 -0.14
C TYR A 174 7.89 5.11 1.19
N ILE A 175 8.42 5.62 2.31
CA ILE A 175 8.10 5.14 3.66
C ILE A 175 6.62 5.35 3.96
N LYS A 176 6.05 6.49 3.56
CA LYS A 176 4.62 6.74 3.65
C LYS A 176 3.81 5.70 2.86
N ALA A 177 4.20 5.39 1.63
CA ALA A 177 3.52 4.37 0.83
C ALA A 177 3.58 3.00 1.53
N GLN A 178 4.73 2.61 2.08
CA GLN A 178 4.87 1.35 2.83
C GLN A 178 4.02 1.31 4.11
N ASP A 179 3.94 2.42 4.85
CA ASP A 179 3.07 2.52 6.03
C ASP A 179 1.58 2.40 5.66
N ILE A 180 1.15 3.04 4.56
CA ILE A 180 -0.22 2.89 4.03
C ILE A 180 -0.48 1.45 3.62
N GLU A 181 0.44 0.80 2.92
CA GLU A 181 0.30 -0.60 2.50
C GLU A 181 0.16 -1.53 3.71
N ALA A 182 0.95 -1.29 4.76
CA ALA A 182 0.84 -2.02 6.02
C ALA A 182 -0.53 -1.83 6.69
N GLN A 183 -1.11 -0.63 6.62
CA GLN A 183 -2.47 -0.37 7.11
C GLN A 183 -3.55 -1.05 6.26
N LEU A 184 -3.40 -1.09 4.93
CA LEU A 184 -4.32 -1.79 4.02
C LEU A 184 -4.32 -3.30 4.28
N VAL A 185 -3.13 -3.89 4.51
CA VAL A 185 -2.99 -5.29 4.91
C VAL A 185 -3.61 -5.54 6.30
N ALA A 186 -3.36 -4.65 7.27
CA ALA A 186 -3.94 -4.76 8.60
C ALA A 186 -5.48 -4.75 8.56
N ALA A 187 -6.06 -3.91 7.69
CA ALA A 187 -7.50 -3.82 7.42
C ALA A 187 -8.06 -5.02 6.64
N GLY A 188 -7.22 -5.93 6.15
CA GLY A 188 -7.64 -7.11 5.40
C GLY A 188 -8.07 -6.80 3.96
N LEU A 189 -7.67 -5.65 3.42
CA LEU A 189 -7.88 -5.29 2.02
C LEU A 189 -6.78 -5.86 1.13
N PHE A 190 -5.56 -6.00 1.66
CA PHE A 190 -4.41 -6.59 0.98
C PHE A 190 -3.96 -7.87 1.70
N ASP A 191 -3.30 -8.76 0.95
CA ASP A 191 -2.89 -10.08 1.44
C ASP A 191 -1.72 -10.04 2.45
N MET A 192 -1.79 -10.89 3.47
CA MET A 192 -0.78 -11.01 4.53
C MET A 192 0.57 -11.56 4.07
N SER A 193 0.68 -12.15 2.88
CA SER A 193 1.97 -12.54 2.31
C SER A 193 2.87 -11.34 2.02
N ARG A 194 2.32 -10.16 1.72
CA ARG A 194 3.08 -8.94 1.41
C ARG A 194 4.05 -8.52 2.53
N PRO A 195 3.60 -8.28 3.79
CA PRO A 195 4.52 -7.95 4.87
C PRO A 195 5.55 -9.04 5.12
N PHE A 196 5.13 -10.31 5.04
CA PHE A 196 6.03 -11.44 5.22
C PHE A 196 7.16 -11.41 4.18
N HIS A 197 6.82 -11.23 2.90
CA HIS A 197 7.78 -11.14 1.79
C HIS A 197 8.76 -9.98 1.96
N TYR A 198 8.24 -8.80 2.31
CA TYR A 198 9.05 -7.60 2.51
C TYR A 198 10.04 -7.73 3.67
N VAL A 199 9.56 -8.24 4.81
CA VAL A 199 10.38 -8.39 6.02
C VAL A 199 11.46 -9.46 5.81
N VAL A 200 11.14 -10.59 5.17
CA VAL A 200 12.15 -11.61 4.83
C VAL A 200 13.24 -11.01 3.94
N HIS A 201 12.87 -10.31 2.86
CA HIS A 201 13.84 -9.72 1.93
C HIS A 201 14.74 -8.68 2.63
N THR A 202 14.17 -7.87 3.52
CA THR A 202 14.95 -6.86 4.25
C THR A 202 15.85 -7.47 5.33
N LEU A 203 15.28 -8.29 6.22
CA LEU A 203 15.96 -8.72 7.44
C LEU A 203 16.77 -10.01 7.25
N GLU A 204 16.31 -10.95 6.43
CA GLU A 204 17.05 -12.20 6.18
C GLU A 204 18.06 -12.03 5.05
N TRP A 205 17.65 -11.38 3.95
CA TRP A 205 18.49 -11.33 2.75
C TRP A 205 19.45 -10.16 2.66
N HIS A 206 19.10 -8.98 3.18
CA HIS A 206 20.04 -7.85 3.18
C HIS A 206 20.87 -7.82 4.47
N LEU A 207 20.23 -7.94 5.62
CA LEU A 207 20.91 -7.84 6.92
C LEU A 207 21.51 -9.17 7.40
N GLY A 208 20.88 -10.32 7.10
CA GLY A 208 21.32 -11.65 7.56
C GLY A 208 22.58 -12.22 6.90
N THR A 209 23.29 -11.46 6.07
CA THR A 209 24.23 -11.94 5.04
C THR A 209 25.64 -12.28 5.49
N LYS A 210 25.87 -12.61 6.76
CA LYS A 210 27.22 -13.01 7.20
C LYS A 210 27.73 -14.30 6.51
N ASP A 211 26.84 -15.12 5.95
CA ASP A 211 27.17 -16.39 5.29
C ASP A 211 26.42 -16.57 3.95
N LYS A 212 26.84 -15.90 2.86
CA LYS A 212 26.31 -16.21 1.52
C LYS A 212 27.14 -17.30 0.83
N PRO A 213 26.56 -18.45 0.43
CA PRO A 213 27.16 -19.31 -0.58
C PRO A 213 27.15 -18.59 -1.94
N GLU A 214 28.27 -18.63 -2.67
CA GLU A 214 28.49 -17.93 -3.95
C GLU A 214 27.53 -18.33 -5.11
N THR A 215 26.60 -19.27 -4.90
CA THR A 215 25.90 -19.96 -5.99
C THR A 215 24.36 -19.86 -5.98
N GLN A 216 23.76 -18.94 -5.23
CA GLN A 216 22.31 -18.71 -5.33
C GLN A 216 21.97 -17.70 -6.45
N THR A 217 21.76 -18.22 -7.65
CA THR A 217 21.10 -17.51 -8.76
C THR A 217 19.60 -17.76 -8.70
N MET A 218 18.74 -16.77 -8.41
CA MET A 218 17.28 -16.78 -8.74
C MET A 218 16.56 -15.44 -8.48
N GLY A 219 15.76 -14.97 -9.44
CA GLY A 219 14.57 -14.11 -9.22
C GLY A 219 14.72 -12.57 -9.29
N PHE A 220 13.64 -11.90 -9.73
CA PHE A 220 13.48 -10.45 -10.01
C PHE A 220 13.89 -9.50 -8.86
N TRP A 221 13.99 -10.01 -7.62
CA TRP A 221 14.31 -9.23 -6.40
C TRP A 221 15.81 -9.23 -6.02
N VAL A 222 16.66 -9.95 -6.76
CA VAL A 222 18.10 -10.11 -6.45
C VAL A 222 18.97 -8.95 -6.93
N SER A 223 18.49 -8.14 -7.87
CA SER A 223 19.26 -7.01 -8.39
C SER A 223 19.15 -5.74 -7.55
N GLU A 224 18.29 -5.71 -6.53
CA GLU A 224 18.08 -4.47 -5.77
C GLU A 224 19.18 -4.28 -4.71
N PRO A 225 19.98 -3.20 -4.77
CA PRO A 225 20.87 -2.80 -3.70
C PRO A 225 20.10 -2.57 -2.39
N PHE A 226 20.73 -2.93 -1.27
CA PHE A 226 20.18 -2.58 0.03
C PHE A 226 20.31 -1.08 0.26
N GLU A 227 19.18 -0.40 0.49
CA GLU A 227 19.12 1.06 0.66
C GLU A 227 18.55 1.45 2.03
N PRO A 228 19.23 1.13 3.16
CA PRO A 228 18.65 1.03 4.50
C PRO A 228 17.83 2.23 4.98
N ARG A 229 18.05 3.43 4.44
CA ARG A 229 17.24 4.63 4.68
C ARG A 229 15.78 4.48 4.24
N PHE A 230 15.48 3.58 3.31
CA PHE A 230 14.13 3.26 2.83
C PHE A 230 13.60 2.01 3.53
N GLN A 231 14.32 0.88 3.43
CA GLN A 231 13.76 -0.41 3.86
C GLN A 231 13.64 -0.54 5.40
N VAL A 232 14.59 0.00 6.19
CA VAL A 232 14.53 -0.14 7.66
C VAL A 232 13.34 0.64 8.25
N PRO A 233 13.10 1.92 7.89
CA PRO A 233 11.88 2.61 8.33
C PRO A 233 10.59 1.95 7.83
N ALA A 234 10.57 1.41 6.60
CA ALA A 234 9.43 0.67 6.10
C ALA A 234 9.13 -0.58 6.95
N VAL A 235 10.15 -1.35 7.35
CA VAL A 235 10.00 -2.48 8.29
C VAL A 235 9.34 -2.02 9.60
N ALA A 236 9.68 -0.84 10.13
CA ALA A 236 9.03 -0.33 11.33
C ALA A 236 7.53 -0.12 11.14
N GLY A 237 7.10 0.39 9.98
CA GLY A 237 5.69 0.51 9.59
C GLY A 237 4.99 -0.85 9.49
N TRP A 238 5.64 -1.82 8.84
CA TRP A 238 5.13 -3.20 8.76
C TRP A 238 4.96 -3.83 10.15
N MET A 239 5.95 -3.71 11.04
CA MET A 239 5.87 -4.26 12.40
C MET A 239 4.76 -3.59 13.23
N LYS A 240 4.62 -2.26 13.11
CA LYS A 240 3.58 -1.49 13.81
C LYS A 240 2.16 -1.97 13.49
N HIS A 241 1.89 -2.22 12.21
CA HIS A 241 0.52 -2.48 11.74
C HIS A 241 0.20 -3.97 11.57
N THR A 242 1.20 -4.78 11.20
CA THR A 242 1.02 -6.20 10.86
C THR A 242 1.79 -7.16 11.77
N GLY A 243 2.65 -6.65 12.67
CA GLY A 243 3.54 -7.45 13.50
C GLY A 243 2.84 -8.53 14.33
N ARG A 244 1.66 -8.23 14.89
CA ARG A 244 0.86 -9.23 15.63
C ARG A 244 0.45 -10.41 14.76
N LYS A 245 -0.17 -10.14 13.61
CA LYS A 245 -0.62 -11.20 12.68
C LYS A 245 0.58 -12.00 12.14
N LEU A 246 1.71 -11.33 11.88
CA LEU A 246 2.94 -12.01 11.50
C LEU A 246 3.39 -12.98 12.60
N TYR A 247 3.52 -12.50 13.84
CA TYR A 247 3.93 -13.34 14.97
C TYR A 247 2.99 -14.53 15.19
N GLU A 248 1.68 -14.29 15.20
CA GLU A 248 0.66 -15.32 15.35
C GLU A 248 0.77 -16.37 14.23
N GLY A 249 0.94 -15.96 12.97
CA GLY A 249 1.09 -16.89 11.85
C GLY A 249 2.43 -17.65 11.85
N LEU A 250 3.51 -17.04 12.36
CA LEU A 250 4.78 -17.74 12.61
C LEU A 250 4.60 -18.83 13.68
N CYS A 251 3.94 -18.52 14.80
CA CYS A 251 3.71 -19.47 15.89
C CYS A 251 2.65 -20.54 15.55
N GLY A 252 1.65 -20.20 14.74
CA GLY A 252 0.54 -21.08 14.37
C GLY A 252 0.81 -21.98 13.16
N GLY A 253 1.94 -21.82 12.45
CA GLY A 253 2.27 -22.61 11.26
C GLY A 253 1.49 -22.21 10.01
N GLU A 254 0.85 -21.04 9.99
CA GLU A 254 0.03 -20.56 8.85
C GLU A 254 0.87 -20.10 7.64
N MET A 255 2.20 -20.13 7.77
CA MET A 255 3.13 -19.71 6.72
C MET A 255 3.06 -20.53 5.43
N GLU A 256 2.57 -21.79 5.49
CA GLU A 256 2.41 -22.62 4.29
C GLU A 256 1.48 -21.96 3.26
N ASN A 257 0.53 -21.15 3.74
CA ASN A 257 -0.43 -20.41 2.91
C ASN A 257 0.12 -19.08 2.40
N TRP A 258 1.25 -18.57 2.92
CA TRP A 258 1.87 -17.29 2.50
C TRP A 258 2.84 -17.45 1.32
N ASN A 259 2.67 -18.55 0.60
CA ASN A 259 3.32 -19.00 -0.64
C ASN A 259 4.87 -18.96 -0.65
N PRO A 260 5.52 -20.06 -0.23
CA PRO A 260 6.98 -20.21 -0.26
C PRO A 260 7.59 -20.18 -1.67
N ARG A 261 6.83 -20.49 -2.74
CA ARG A 261 7.38 -20.71 -4.09
C ARG A 261 8.01 -19.46 -4.74
N ARG A 262 7.76 -18.26 -4.21
CA ARG A 262 8.39 -17.02 -4.70
C ARG A 262 9.65 -16.62 -3.92
N ILE A 263 9.92 -17.21 -2.75
CA ILE A 263 10.99 -16.78 -1.82
C ILE A 263 11.86 -17.97 -1.35
N ASP A 264 11.59 -19.18 -1.84
CA ASP A 264 12.28 -20.41 -1.42
C ASP A 264 13.81 -20.31 -1.50
N THR A 265 14.35 -19.48 -2.40
CA THR A 265 15.80 -19.29 -2.55
C THR A 265 16.43 -18.25 -1.64
N VAL A 266 15.62 -17.43 -0.97
CA VAL A 266 16.06 -16.26 -0.18
C VAL A 266 15.79 -16.46 1.31
N MET A 267 14.83 -17.34 1.64
CA MET A 267 14.45 -17.64 3.03
C MET A 267 15.55 -18.42 3.75
N LYS A 268 15.90 -17.94 4.94
CA LYS A 268 16.70 -18.73 5.87
C LYS A 268 15.86 -19.89 6.39
N HIS A 269 16.47 -21.07 6.47
CA HIS A 269 15.87 -22.23 7.10
C HIS A 269 15.90 -22.08 8.62
N PHE A 270 14.78 -22.39 9.26
CA PHE A 270 14.62 -22.44 10.71
C PHE A 270 13.95 -23.76 11.08
N ASP A 271 14.43 -24.41 12.13
CA ASP A 271 13.86 -25.68 12.61
C ASP A 271 12.44 -25.44 13.19
N CYS A 272 12.23 -24.26 13.78
CA CYS A 272 10.92 -23.80 14.21
C CYS A 272 10.58 -22.43 13.59
N PRO A 273 9.42 -22.26 12.93
CA PRO A 273 9.03 -20.98 12.33
C PRO A 273 9.04 -19.79 13.30
N SER A 274 8.83 -20.00 14.60
CA SER A 274 8.90 -18.93 15.61
C SER A 274 10.32 -18.38 15.84
N GLU A 275 11.37 -19.16 15.53
CA GLU A 275 12.77 -18.70 15.65
C GLU A 275 13.08 -17.55 14.68
N ARG A 276 12.33 -17.47 13.57
CA ARG A 276 12.40 -16.37 12.61
C ARG A 276 12.12 -15.02 13.27
N TRP A 277 11.16 -14.96 14.20
CA TRP A 277 10.84 -13.72 14.91
C TRP A 277 12.01 -13.22 15.74
N ALA A 278 12.63 -14.11 16.52
CA ALA A 278 13.81 -13.78 17.32
C ALA A 278 15.00 -13.38 16.43
N PHE A 279 15.18 -14.05 15.30
CA PHE A 279 16.21 -13.69 14.32
C PHE A 279 15.99 -12.28 13.73
N TRP A 280 14.78 -11.95 13.32
CA TRP A 280 14.42 -10.61 12.83
C TRP A 280 14.68 -9.53 13.89
N GLU A 281 14.32 -9.80 15.14
CA GLU A 281 14.59 -8.88 16.25
C GLU A 281 16.10 -8.67 16.43
N GLU A 282 16.90 -9.74 16.39
CA GLU A 282 18.37 -9.65 16.51
C GLU A 282 18.98 -8.76 15.42
N GLN A 283 18.52 -8.91 14.16
CA GLN A 283 19.00 -8.07 13.06
C GLN A 283 18.69 -6.59 13.31
N LEU A 284 17.46 -6.27 13.72
CA LEU A 284 17.05 -4.91 14.00
C LEU A 284 17.75 -4.31 15.24
N VAL A 285 18.03 -5.11 16.27
CA VAL A 285 18.84 -4.69 17.43
C VAL A 285 20.26 -4.36 16.99
N GLY A 286 20.86 -5.16 16.10
CA GLY A 286 22.16 -4.88 15.51
C GLY A 286 22.19 -3.55 14.76
N VAL A 287 21.19 -3.30 13.91
CA VAL A 287 21.03 -2.03 13.19
C VAL A 287 20.84 -0.87 14.18
N ALA A 288 19.95 -0.99 15.16
CA ALA A 288 19.67 0.06 16.13
C ALA A 288 20.89 0.48 16.95
N ARG A 289 21.83 -0.44 17.18
CA ARG A 289 23.06 -0.18 17.96
C ARG A 289 24.18 0.40 17.10
N ASP A 290 24.45 -0.23 15.95
CA ASP A 290 25.73 -0.07 15.26
C ASP A 290 25.63 0.70 13.93
N TRP A 291 24.42 0.98 13.41
CA TRP A 291 24.28 1.59 12.09
C TRP A 291 24.76 3.05 12.06
N PRO A 292 25.48 3.52 11.02
CA PRO A 292 26.04 4.88 11.00
C PRO A 292 24.98 5.99 11.01
N ASP A 293 23.88 5.78 10.28
CA ASP A 293 22.79 6.74 10.13
C ASP A 293 21.84 6.72 11.34
N GLU A 294 21.66 7.89 11.97
CA GLU A 294 20.84 8.04 13.19
C GLU A 294 19.35 7.76 12.95
N VAL A 295 18.81 8.15 11.80
CA VAL A 295 17.41 7.91 11.44
C VAL A 295 17.19 6.40 11.31
N VAL A 296 18.08 5.72 10.58
CA VAL A 296 18.02 4.25 10.43
C VAL A 296 18.12 3.55 11.78
N ARG A 297 19.04 3.96 12.67
CA ARG A 297 19.13 3.41 14.03
C ARG A 297 17.83 3.60 14.82
N ARG A 298 17.27 4.80 14.78
CA ARG A 298 16.04 5.14 15.52
C ARG A 298 14.85 4.34 15.04
N GLU A 299 14.66 4.22 13.72
CA GLU A 299 13.52 3.46 13.18
C GLU A 299 13.70 1.95 13.38
N ALA A 300 14.93 1.41 13.33
CA ALA A 300 15.19 0.03 13.74
C ALA A 300 14.81 -0.20 15.22
N GLY A 301 15.15 0.74 16.11
CA GLY A 301 14.76 0.69 17.52
C GLY A 301 13.24 0.72 17.72
N ARG A 302 12.51 1.49 16.91
CA ARG A 302 11.04 1.49 16.91
C ARG A 302 10.47 0.16 16.45
N ALA A 303 11.01 -0.43 15.39
CA ALA A 303 10.61 -1.75 14.92
C ALA A 303 10.78 -2.82 16.02
N VAL A 304 11.91 -2.81 16.74
CA VAL A 304 12.14 -3.69 17.90
C VAL A 304 11.11 -3.46 18.99
N GLY A 305 10.76 -2.21 19.29
CA GLY A 305 9.70 -1.87 20.24
C GLY A 305 8.37 -2.52 19.87
N TYR A 306 7.92 -2.33 18.62
CA TYR A 306 6.69 -2.95 18.13
C TYR A 306 6.72 -4.48 18.18
N MET A 307 7.88 -5.09 17.88
CA MET A 307 8.02 -6.54 17.94
C MET A 307 7.90 -7.09 19.38
N ARG A 308 8.45 -6.38 20.35
CA ARG A 308 8.40 -6.76 21.78
C ARG A 308 7.04 -6.53 22.43
N ASP A 309 6.25 -5.59 21.91
CA ASP A 309 4.89 -5.34 22.39
C ASP A 309 3.90 -6.45 21.96
N VAL A 310 4.31 -7.32 21.04
CA VAL A 310 3.50 -8.42 20.49
C VAL A 310 3.80 -9.77 21.15
N ALA A 311 5.07 -10.07 21.40
CA ALA A 311 5.55 -11.36 21.91
C ALA A 311 5.42 -11.47 23.44
#